data_AF-A0A5C7PDM3-F1
#
_entry.id   AF-A0A5C7PDM3-F1
#
_cell.length_a   1.000
_cell.length_b   1.000
_cell.length_c   1.000
_cell.angle_alpha   90.00
_cell.angle_beta   90.00
_cell.angle_gamma   90.00
#
_symmetry.space_group_name_H-M   'P 1'
#
loop_
_entity.id
_entity.type
_entity.pdbx_description
1 polymer ?
#
loop_
_entity_poly.entity_id
_entity_poly.type
_entity_poly.pdbx_seq_one_letter_code
_entity_poly.pdbx_strand_id
1 'polypeptide(L)'
;MTELNSSIDFKGAVSDLVPRQATLTIGYYSAAGLAREIKRALEEVDTLRTYTVTIDRTLSGGTENRMTISSNGAFFQLLFLTGPRNASSADSLMGFNHADYTGATTYTGSSSVGTLLISQLVGYNYLGPEFMRKVFGNVNVSASGEKEAIVFNIQKFFQVEFKYEPKAKVISEWVPALDWMIQQRPIDFTPEISSPTVFYECTLEKSSDDGKGLGYRMDEMLPQFMNFYKTGLMTFRQRNE
;
A
#
# COMPACT_ATOMS: atom_id res chain seq x y z
N MET A 1 4.26 -10.22 0.07
CA MET A 1 4.50 -10.84 -1.25
C MET A 1 3.56 -12.02 -1.37
N THR A 2 2.91 -12.22 -2.52
CA THR A 2 1.82 -13.21 -2.68
C THR A 2 2.27 -14.58 -3.22
N GLU A 3 3.58 -14.86 -3.31
CA GLU A 3 4.08 -16.12 -3.93
C GLU A 3 3.59 -17.42 -3.26
N LEU A 4 3.32 -17.40 -1.95
CA LEU A 4 2.79 -18.56 -1.20
C LEU A 4 1.35 -18.36 -0.72
N ASN A 5 0.86 -17.12 -0.68
CA ASN A 5 -0.40 -16.70 -0.06
C ASN A 5 -1.26 -15.95 -1.10
N SER A 6 -1.74 -16.67 -2.11
CA SER A 6 -2.43 -16.11 -3.29
C SER A 6 -3.88 -16.53 -3.45
N SER A 7 -4.39 -17.43 -2.61
CA SER A 7 -5.71 -18.04 -2.79
C SER A 7 -6.74 -17.48 -1.80
N ILE A 8 -7.95 -17.22 -2.30
CA ILE A 8 -9.12 -16.91 -1.48
C ILE A 8 -10.25 -17.83 -1.92
N ASP A 9 -10.65 -18.74 -1.04
CA ASP A 9 -11.81 -19.60 -1.26
C ASP A 9 -13.00 -19.04 -0.49
N PHE A 10 -14.14 -18.92 -1.16
CA PHE A 10 -15.33 -18.32 -0.57
C PHE A 10 -16.62 -18.87 -1.16
N LYS A 11 -17.74 -18.56 -0.51
CA LYS A 11 -19.08 -18.77 -1.06
C LYS A 11 -19.83 -17.45 -1.05
N GLY A 12 -20.35 -17.06 -2.21
CA GLY A 12 -21.21 -15.87 -2.38
C GLY A 12 -22.69 -16.21 -2.24
N ALA A 13 -23.08 -17.47 -2.43
CA ALA A 13 -24.47 -17.90 -2.34
C ALA A 13 -24.65 -19.15 -1.47
N VAL A 14 -25.83 -19.30 -0.86
CA VAL A 14 -26.23 -20.57 -0.22
C VAL A 14 -26.22 -21.73 -1.22
N SER A 15 -26.51 -21.44 -2.49
CA SER A 15 -26.49 -22.40 -3.60
C SER A 15 -25.10 -22.78 -4.10
N ASP A 16 -24.02 -22.16 -3.58
CA ASP A 16 -22.65 -22.52 -3.97
C ASP A 16 -22.30 -23.91 -3.39
N LEU A 17 -22.49 -24.95 -4.21
CA LEU A 17 -22.16 -26.34 -3.87
C LEU A 17 -20.65 -26.55 -3.72
N VAL A 18 -19.88 -25.88 -4.58
CA VAL A 18 -18.41 -25.86 -4.54
C VAL A 18 -17.96 -24.43 -4.21
N PRO A 19 -16.99 -24.22 -3.30
CA PRO A 19 -16.40 -22.91 -3.06
C PRO A 19 -15.86 -22.27 -4.35
N ARG A 20 -16.10 -20.97 -4.50
CA ARG A 20 -15.48 -20.15 -5.53
C ARG A 20 -14.02 -19.93 -5.18
N GLN A 21 -13.17 -19.91 -6.20
CA GLN A 21 -11.73 -19.92 -6.07
C GLN A 21 -11.12 -18.65 -6.67
N ALA A 22 -11.05 -17.57 -5.88
CA ALA A 22 -10.39 -16.33 -6.29
C ALA A 22 -8.87 -16.44 -6.16
N THR A 23 -8.13 -15.90 -7.14
CA THR A 23 -6.66 -15.95 -7.16
C THR A 23 -6.10 -14.54 -7.27
N LEU A 24 -5.24 -14.18 -6.33
CA LEU A 24 -4.50 -12.93 -6.33
C LEU A 24 -3.33 -13.04 -7.31
N THR A 25 -3.07 -11.95 -8.03
CA THR A 25 -1.89 -11.82 -8.88
C THR A 25 -0.64 -11.85 -8.01
N ILE A 26 0.43 -12.43 -8.54
CA ILE A 26 1.72 -12.44 -7.84
C ILE A 26 2.34 -11.05 -7.92
N GLY A 27 2.66 -10.46 -6.77
CA GLY A 27 3.22 -9.13 -6.74
C GLY A 27 3.50 -8.58 -5.35
N TYR A 28 3.94 -7.32 -5.36
CA TYR A 28 4.11 -6.48 -4.18
C TYR A 28 3.00 -5.44 -4.15
N TYR A 29 2.36 -5.33 -3.01
CA TYR A 29 1.21 -4.46 -2.82
C TYR A 29 1.44 -3.54 -1.64
N SER A 30 0.97 -2.30 -1.75
CA SER A 30 0.62 -1.54 -0.55
C SER A 30 -0.67 -2.11 0.04
N ALA A 31 -1.07 -1.65 1.23
CA ALA A 31 -2.31 -2.13 1.82
C ALA A 31 -3.52 -1.80 0.90
N ALA A 32 -3.61 -0.57 0.38
CA ALA A 32 -4.63 -0.19 -0.60
C ALA A 32 -4.57 -1.02 -1.88
N GLY A 33 -3.35 -1.24 -2.42
CA GLY A 33 -3.15 -2.08 -3.60
C GLY A 33 -3.66 -3.51 -3.39
N LEU A 34 -3.41 -4.08 -2.21
CA LEU A 34 -3.87 -5.42 -1.85
C LEU A 34 -5.40 -5.47 -1.73
N ALA A 35 -6.02 -4.48 -1.09
CA ALA A 35 -7.48 -4.39 -0.99
C ALA A 35 -8.16 -4.35 -2.37
N ARG A 36 -7.59 -3.59 -3.31
CA ARG A 36 -8.07 -3.54 -4.70
C ARG A 36 -7.89 -4.87 -5.41
N GLU A 37 -6.74 -5.52 -5.21
CA GLU A 37 -6.47 -6.84 -5.82
C GLU A 37 -7.43 -7.92 -5.30
N ILE A 38 -7.74 -7.92 -4.01
CA ILE A 38 -8.72 -8.84 -3.42
C ILE A 38 -10.10 -8.60 -4.02
N LYS A 39 -10.54 -7.33 -4.07
CA LYS A 39 -11.81 -6.97 -4.71
C LYS A 39 -11.86 -7.50 -6.15
N ARG A 40 -10.83 -7.21 -6.95
CA ARG A 40 -10.69 -7.69 -8.33
C ARG A 40 -10.82 -9.21 -8.41
N ALA A 41 -10.09 -9.95 -7.59
CA ALA A 41 -10.06 -11.40 -7.61
C ALA A 41 -11.42 -12.03 -7.20
N LEU A 42 -12.12 -11.43 -6.24
CA LEU A 42 -13.46 -11.86 -5.83
C LEU A 42 -14.49 -11.60 -6.94
N GLU A 43 -14.49 -10.40 -7.53
CA GLU A 43 -15.43 -10.01 -8.59
C GLU A 43 -15.17 -10.71 -9.92
N GLU A 44 -13.94 -11.17 -10.17
CA GLU A 44 -13.60 -12.00 -11.33
C GLU A 44 -14.33 -13.36 -11.32
N VAL A 45 -14.50 -13.97 -10.13
CA VAL A 45 -15.12 -15.30 -9.99
C VAL A 45 -16.57 -15.24 -9.50
N ASP A 46 -17.05 -14.09 -9.06
CA ASP A 46 -18.45 -13.83 -8.73
C ASP A 46 -18.94 -12.52 -9.35
N THR A 47 -19.36 -12.62 -10.62
CA THR A 47 -19.84 -11.49 -11.44
C THR A 47 -21.22 -10.97 -11.05
N LEU A 48 -21.92 -11.63 -10.12
CA LEU A 48 -23.28 -11.25 -9.69
C LEU A 48 -23.29 -10.38 -8.44
N ARG A 49 -22.19 -10.32 -7.70
CA ARG A 49 -22.08 -9.57 -6.43
C ARG A 49 -20.97 -8.54 -6.52
N THR A 50 -21.12 -7.51 -5.71
CA THR A 50 -20.10 -6.49 -5.53
C THR A 50 -19.45 -6.70 -4.17
N TYR A 51 -18.14 -6.64 -4.16
CA TYR A 51 -17.35 -6.77 -2.94
C TYR A 51 -16.73 -5.42 -2.59
N THR A 52 -16.80 -5.08 -1.31
CA THR A 52 -16.13 -3.89 -0.78
C THR A 52 -15.01 -4.35 0.13
N VAL A 53 -13.80 -3.89 -0.15
CA VAL A 53 -12.62 -4.16 0.68
C VAL A 53 -12.10 -2.82 1.17
N THR A 54 -12.13 -2.61 2.49
CA THR A 54 -11.64 -1.38 3.12
C THR A 54 -10.51 -1.68 4.09
N ILE A 55 -9.72 -0.66 4.39
CA ILE A 55 -8.66 -0.71 5.39
C ILE A 55 -8.86 0.47 6.33
N ASP A 56 -9.00 0.17 7.61
CA ASP A 56 -9.03 1.20 8.65
C ASP A 56 -7.61 1.63 9.00
N ARG A 57 -7.25 2.87 8.68
CA ARG A 57 -5.92 3.46 8.94
C ARG A 57 -5.87 4.27 10.23
N THR A 58 -6.93 4.23 11.04
CA THR A 58 -6.99 4.95 12.30
C THR A 58 -5.99 4.36 13.30
N LEU A 59 -5.14 5.22 13.87
CA LEU A 59 -4.23 4.79 14.93
C LEU A 59 -4.99 4.55 16.24
N SER A 60 -5.00 3.30 16.70
CA SER A 60 -5.78 2.87 17.86
C SER A 60 -5.09 1.72 18.64
N GLY A 61 -3.76 1.74 18.70
CA GLY A 61 -2.98 0.95 19.65
C GLY A 61 -2.95 -0.56 19.36
N GLY A 62 -2.88 -0.95 18.09
CA GLY A 62 -2.82 -2.34 17.65
C GLY A 62 -3.96 -2.78 16.74
N THR A 63 -4.87 -1.88 16.37
CA THR A 63 -5.96 -2.14 15.42
C THR A 63 -5.80 -1.38 14.10
N GLU A 64 -4.63 -0.79 13.86
CA GLU A 64 -4.29 -0.09 12.63
C GLU A 64 -4.31 -1.03 11.43
N ASN A 65 -4.59 -0.48 10.25
CA ASN A 65 -4.55 -1.18 8.96
C ASN A 65 -5.35 -2.50 8.94
N ARG A 66 -6.45 -2.58 9.68
CA ARG A 66 -7.32 -3.76 9.64
C ARG A 66 -8.16 -3.76 8.39
N MET A 67 -8.09 -4.87 7.66
CA MET A 67 -8.87 -5.07 6.44
C MET A 67 -10.27 -5.56 6.78
N THR A 68 -11.28 -4.97 6.13
CA THR A 68 -12.66 -5.44 6.16
C THR A 68 -13.09 -5.82 4.76
N ILE A 69 -13.66 -7.01 4.60
CA ILE A 69 -14.22 -7.52 3.36
C ILE A 69 -15.73 -7.67 3.56
N SER A 70 -16.52 -7.06 2.69
CA SER A 70 -17.97 -7.20 2.68
C SER A 70 -18.51 -7.52 1.29
N SER A 71 -19.64 -8.22 1.26
CA SER A 71 -20.43 -8.48 0.06
C SER A 71 -21.77 -7.74 0.14
N ASN A 72 -22.28 -7.27 -1.00
CA ASN A 72 -23.64 -6.76 -1.09
C ASN A 72 -24.72 -7.88 -1.10
N GLY A 73 -24.31 -9.15 -1.18
CA GLY A 73 -25.23 -10.29 -1.17
C GLY A 73 -25.79 -10.59 0.23
N ALA A 74 -26.87 -11.39 0.28
CA ALA A 74 -27.45 -11.87 1.54
C ALA A 74 -26.66 -13.02 2.20
N PHE A 75 -25.60 -13.50 1.55
CA PHE A 75 -24.77 -14.59 2.01
C PHE A 75 -23.32 -14.34 1.61
N PHE A 76 -22.39 -14.61 2.53
CA PHE A 76 -20.97 -14.57 2.25
C PHE A 76 -20.22 -15.42 3.27
N GLN A 77 -19.32 -16.27 2.81
CA GLN A 77 -18.44 -17.04 3.68
C GLN A 77 -17.02 -17.01 3.13
N LEU A 78 -16.04 -16.70 3.98
CA LEU A 78 -14.62 -16.87 3.67
C LEU A 78 -14.16 -18.20 4.26
N LEU A 79 -13.57 -19.06 3.45
CA LEU A 79 -13.24 -20.44 3.80
C LEU A 79 -11.72 -20.62 3.90
N PHE A 80 -11.07 -19.87 4.78
CA PHE A 80 -9.61 -19.92 4.91
C PHE A 80 -9.11 -21.25 5.48
N LEU A 81 -9.91 -21.93 6.31
CA LEU A 81 -9.52 -23.19 6.93
C LEU A 81 -10.01 -24.41 6.15
N THR A 82 -11.28 -24.41 5.72
CA THR A 82 -11.89 -25.58 5.04
C THR A 82 -11.91 -25.46 3.52
N GLY A 83 -11.46 -24.32 2.97
CA GLY A 83 -11.34 -24.13 1.53
C GLY A 83 -10.38 -25.13 0.89
N PRO A 84 -10.65 -25.59 -0.34
CA PRO A 84 -9.80 -26.54 -1.06
C PRO A 84 -8.35 -26.07 -1.26
N ARG A 85 -8.07 -24.76 -1.15
CA ARG A 85 -6.74 -24.15 -1.28
C ARG A 85 -6.28 -23.49 0.03
N ASN A 86 -6.68 -24.03 1.18
CA ASN A 86 -6.29 -23.51 2.51
C ASN A 86 -4.77 -23.39 2.69
N ALA A 87 -3.97 -24.28 2.10
CA ALA A 87 -2.51 -24.31 2.22
C ALA A 87 -1.82 -23.12 1.54
N SER A 88 -2.50 -22.48 0.57
CA SER A 88 -2.04 -21.27 -0.12
C SER A 88 -2.93 -20.06 0.15
N SER A 89 -3.67 -20.10 1.27
CA SER A 89 -4.60 -19.06 1.68
C SER A 89 -3.91 -17.70 1.86
N ALA A 90 -4.59 -16.63 1.45
CA ALA A 90 -4.14 -15.26 1.64
C ALA A 90 -4.52 -14.66 3.01
N ASP A 91 -5.13 -15.43 3.90
CA ASP A 91 -5.63 -14.99 5.22
C ASP A 91 -4.62 -14.20 6.05
N SER A 92 -3.40 -14.72 6.23
CA SER A 92 -2.34 -14.10 7.01
C SER A 92 -1.87 -12.78 6.39
N LEU A 93 -1.85 -12.70 5.06
CA LEU A 93 -1.53 -11.47 4.32
C LEU A 93 -2.64 -10.41 4.51
N MET A 94 -3.89 -10.84 4.64
CA MET A 94 -5.06 -9.99 4.87
C MET A 94 -5.32 -9.69 6.36
N GLY A 95 -4.50 -10.22 7.28
CA GLY A 95 -4.65 -10.01 8.72
C GLY A 95 -5.81 -10.81 9.34
N PHE A 96 -6.29 -11.88 8.68
CA PHE A 96 -7.28 -12.79 9.22
C PHE A 96 -6.61 -13.98 9.93
N ASN A 97 -7.29 -14.56 10.90
CA ASN A 97 -6.90 -15.84 11.47
C ASN A 97 -7.19 -16.96 10.46
N HIS A 98 -6.44 -18.05 10.53
CA HIS A 98 -6.67 -19.26 9.73
C HIS A 98 -7.92 -20.01 10.22
N ALA A 99 -9.09 -19.48 9.87
CA ALA A 99 -10.40 -19.96 10.29
C ALA A 99 -11.45 -19.64 9.21
N ASP A 100 -12.55 -20.38 9.21
CA ASP A 100 -13.69 -20.02 8.38
C ASP A 100 -14.51 -18.91 9.02
N TYR A 101 -14.89 -17.94 8.19
CA TYR A 101 -15.74 -16.84 8.59
C TYR A 101 -17.11 -17.04 7.94
N THR A 102 -18.11 -17.33 8.76
CA THR A 102 -19.47 -17.65 8.33
C THR A 102 -20.51 -16.88 9.17
N GLY A 103 -21.75 -16.80 8.67
CA GLY A 103 -22.88 -16.21 9.42
C GLY A 103 -23.02 -14.69 9.31
N ALA A 104 -22.13 -14.00 8.60
CA ALA A 104 -22.24 -12.57 8.31
C ALA A 104 -21.96 -12.28 6.82
N THR A 105 -22.17 -11.02 6.41
CA THR A 105 -21.81 -10.54 5.07
C THR A 105 -20.61 -9.60 5.06
N THR A 106 -20.05 -9.35 6.24
CA THR A 106 -18.91 -8.47 6.49
C THR A 106 -18.00 -9.12 7.52
N TYR A 107 -16.71 -9.19 7.22
CA TYR A 107 -15.69 -9.74 8.11
C TYR A 107 -14.49 -8.80 8.18
N THR A 108 -13.96 -8.62 9.38
CA THR A 108 -12.79 -7.77 9.64
C THR A 108 -11.66 -8.62 10.20
N GLY A 109 -10.46 -8.42 9.68
CA GLY A 109 -9.24 -9.09 10.14
C GLY A 109 -8.94 -8.78 11.60
N SER A 110 -8.33 -9.73 12.30
CA SER A 110 -7.90 -9.60 13.70
C SER A 110 -6.58 -8.84 13.84
N SER A 111 -5.76 -8.81 12.78
CA SER A 111 -4.41 -8.25 12.79
C SER A 111 -4.27 -7.14 11.75
N SER A 112 -3.29 -6.26 11.95
CA SER A 112 -2.91 -5.24 10.99
C SER A 112 -2.36 -5.84 9.70
N VAL A 113 -2.70 -5.25 8.56
CA VAL A 113 -2.13 -5.59 7.26
C VAL A 113 -0.84 -4.79 7.02
N GLY A 114 0.23 -5.51 6.68
CA GLY A 114 1.53 -4.91 6.37
C GLY A 114 2.27 -4.37 7.60
N THR A 115 3.33 -3.61 7.36
CA THR A 115 4.16 -2.99 8.40
C THR A 115 3.87 -1.49 8.44
N LEU A 116 3.57 -0.98 9.62
CA LEU A 116 3.36 0.45 9.86
C LEU A 116 4.68 1.09 10.31
N LEU A 117 5.00 2.23 9.72
CA LEU A 117 6.09 3.11 10.15
C LEU A 117 5.50 4.49 10.46
N ILE A 118 5.66 4.94 11.69
CA ILE A 118 5.25 6.29 12.12
C ILE A 118 6.54 7.05 12.42
N SER A 119 6.76 8.23 11.85
CA SER A 119 7.93 9.04 12.19
C SER A 119 7.87 9.57 13.63
N GLN A 120 9.02 9.88 14.22
CA GLN A 120 9.08 10.43 15.58
C GLN A 120 8.49 11.84 15.65
N LEU A 121 8.70 12.63 14.60
CA LEU A 121 8.19 13.98 14.44
C LEU A 121 7.51 14.13 13.08
N VAL A 122 6.92 15.30 12.83
CA VAL A 122 6.30 15.62 11.54
C VAL A 122 7.29 15.53 10.39
N GLY A 123 6.77 15.27 9.19
CA GLY A 123 7.54 15.40 7.96
C GLY A 123 7.98 16.85 7.74
N TYR A 124 9.27 17.07 7.57
CA TYR A 124 9.83 18.38 7.22
C TYR A 124 9.83 18.57 5.71
N ASN A 125 9.79 19.82 5.24
CA ASN A 125 9.84 20.16 3.82
C ASN A 125 8.76 19.44 2.97
N TYR A 126 7.63 19.12 3.61
CA TYR A 126 6.53 18.43 2.94
C TYR A 126 5.95 19.31 1.83
N LEU A 127 5.80 18.72 0.64
CA LEU A 127 5.10 19.32 -0.49
C LEU A 127 4.20 18.25 -1.11
N GLY A 128 2.89 18.45 -1.02
CA GLY A 128 1.89 17.48 -1.46
C GLY A 128 1.73 17.39 -2.98
N PRO A 129 1.01 16.34 -3.46
CA PRO A 129 0.76 16.10 -4.89
C PRO A 129 -0.09 17.15 -5.60
N GLU A 130 -0.80 17.96 -4.84
CA GLU A 130 -1.51 19.14 -5.34
C GLU A 130 -0.55 20.22 -5.85
N PHE A 131 0.66 20.30 -5.31
CA PHE A 131 1.66 21.33 -5.63
C PHE A 131 2.86 20.83 -6.45
N MET A 132 2.99 19.52 -6.67
CA MET A 132 4.14 18.94 -7.39
C MET A 132 3.68 17.95 -8.47
N ARG A 133 3.74 18.41 -9.74
CA ARG A 133 3.30 17.65 -10.91
C ARG A 133 4.32 17.75 -12.04
N LYS A 134 4.48 16.68 -12.81
CA LYS A 134 5.31 16.67 -14.02
C LYS A 134 4.54 16.07 -15.17
N VAL A 135 4.67 16.68 -16.35
CA VAL A 135 4.13 16.14 -17.59
C VAL A 135 5.08 15.04 -18.08
N PHE A 136 4.55 13.82 -18.20
CA PHE A 136 5.24 12.75 -18.91
C PHE A 136 4.87 12.83 -20.38
N GLY A 137 5.84 13.25 -21.20
CA GLY A 137 5.62 13.60 -22.59
C GLY A 137 6.93 13.81 -23.32
N ASN A 138 6.85 14.00 -24.63
CA ASN A 138 7.97 14.42 -25.45
C ASN A 138 7.69 15.81 -26.03
N VAL A 139 8.72 16.63 -26.12
CA VAL A 139 8.65 17.98 -26.68
C VAL A 139 9.52 18.02 -27.92
N ASN A 140 8.89 18.26 -29.07
CA ASN A 140 9.58 18.47 -30.33
C ASN A 140 9.52 19.96 -30.67
N VAL A 141 10.65 20.51 -31.12
CA VAL A 141 10.73 21.90 -31.59
C VAL A 141 11.09 21.85 -33.07
N SER A 142 10.23 22.41 -33.91
CA SER A 142 10.48 22.48 -35.35
C SER A 142 11.58 23.49 -35.67
N ALA A 143 12.15 23.42 -36.88
CA ALA A 143 13.10 24.41 -37.37
C ALA A 143 12.51 25.83 -37.48
N SER A 144 11.18 25.97 -37.47
CA SER A 144 10.47 27.26 -37.46
C SER A 144 10.23 27.82 -36.05
N GLY A 145 10.66 27.11 -35.00
CA GLY A 145 10.49 27.52 -33.60
C GLY A 145 9.13 27.14 -32.99
N GLU A 146 8.28 26.43 -33.74
CA GLU A 146 7.01 25.92 -33.20
C GLU A 146 7.27 24.75 -32.26
N LYS A 147 6.62 24.78 -31.10
CA LYS A 147 6.80 23.81 -30.02
C LYS A 147 5.58 22.91 -29.95
N GLU A 148 5.75 21.64 -30.32
CA GLU A 148 4.76 20.60 -30.11
C GLU A 148 5.10 19.79 -28.86
N ALA A 149 4.10 19.56 -28.01
CA ALA A 149 4.23 18.70 -26.85
C ALA A 149 3.23 17.55 -26.97
N ILE A 150 3.74 16.32 -27.05
CA ILE A 150 2.92 15.10 -26.95
C ILE A 150 2.88 14.71 -25.47
N VAL A 151 1.71 14.83 -24.84
CA VAL A 151 1.50 14.53 -23.43
C VAL A 151 0.85 13.16 -23.29
N PHE A 152 1.51 12.25 -22.58
CA PHE A 152 0.96 10.92 -22.29
C PHE A 152 0.19 10.90 -20.97
N ASN A 153 0.75 11.51 -19.93
CA ASN A 153 0.11 11.58 -18.62
C ASN A 153 0.69 12.72 -17.77
N ILE A 154 -0.08 13.21 -16.80
CA ILE A 154 0.42 14.10 -15.74
C ILE A 154 0.72 13.23 -14.52
N GLN A 155 1.98 13.14 -14.16
CA GLN A 155 2.43 12.45 -12.97
C GLN A 155 2.37 13.40 -11.75
N LYS A 156 1.88 12.87 -10.63
CA LYS A 156 1.85 13.58 -9.35
C LYS A 156 2.95 13.04 -8.43
N PHE A 157 3.57 13.94 -7.69
CA PHE A 157 4.65 13.61 -6.77
C PHE A 157 4.39 14.27 -5.43
N PHE A 158 4.97 13.73 -4.37
CA PHE A 158 5.13 14.49 -3.13
C PHE A 158 6.57 14.34 -2.65
N GLN A 159 6.99 15.25 -1.79
CA GLN A 159 8.30 15.16 -1.15
C GLN A 159 8.18 15.42 0.34
N VAL A 160 9.09 14.82 1.09
CA VAL A 160 9.17 14.93 2.54
C VAL A 160 10.57 14.56 3.00
N GLU A 161 11.01 15.16 4.10
CA GLU A 161 12.23 14.80 4.81
C GLU A 161 11.86 14.41 6.24
N PHE A 162 12.28 13.22 6.67
CA PHE A 162 12.09 12.78 8.06
C PHE A 162 13.37 13.04 8.84
N LYS A 163 13.22 13.64 10.03
CA LYS A 163 14.33 14.04 10.91
C LYS A 163 14.06 13.59 12.33
N TYR A 164 15.13 13.55 13.12
CA TYR A 164 15.07 13.21 14.54
C TYR A 164 14.57 11.79 14.79
N GLU A 165 14.94 10.87 13.90
CA GLU A 165 14.65 9.45 14.08
C GLU A 165 15.71 8.83 14.99
N PRO A 166 15.35 8.26 16.15
CA PRO A 166 16.32 7.65 17.07
C PRO A 166 17.01 6.45 16.44
N LYS A 167 18.31 6.27 16.68
CA LYS A 167 19.12 5.16 16.16
C LYS A 167 18.44 3.79 16.25
N ALA A 168 17.83 3.48 17.40
CA ALA A 168 17.16 2.22 17.62
C ALA A 168 16.02 1.99 16.61
N LYS A 169 15.16 3.00 16.43
CA LYS A 169 14.05 2.99 15.48
C LYS A 169 14.51 2.98 14.03
N VAL A 170 15.62 3.67 13.75
CA VAL A 170 16.22 3.64 12.42
C VAL A 170 16.57 2.21 12.02
N ILE A 171 17.22 1.48 12.91
CA ILE A 171 17.64 0.10 12.66
C ILE A 171 16.44 -0.86 12.61
N SER A 172 15.48 -0.73 13.53
CA SER A 172 14.37 -1.69 13.65
C SER A 172 13.23 -1.46 12.65
N GLU A 173 12.99 -0.22 12.24
CA GLU A 173 11.80 0.14 11.44
C GLU A 173 12.16 0.83 10.12
N TRP A 174 13.01 1.87 10.14
CA TRP A 174 13.32 2.63 8.92
C TRP A 174 14.13 1.83 7.92
N VAL A 175 15.18 1.11 8.34
CA VAL A 175 16.01 0.32 7.43
C VAL A 175 15.17 -0.70 6.65
N PRO A 176 14.35 -1.57 7.28
CA PRO A 176 13.47 -2.46 6.54
C PRO A 176 12.49 -1.74 5.60
N ALA A 177 11.95 -0.60 6.02
CA ALA A 177 11.04 0.19 5.19
C ALA A 177 11.75 0.82 3.97
N LEU A 178 12.95 1.35 4.16
CA LEU A 178 13.75 1.93 3.08
C LEU A 178 14.26 0.86 2.12
N ASP A 179 14.68 -0.30 2.63
CA ASP A 179 15.04 -1.47 1.83
C ASP A 179 13.87 -1.94 0.95
N TRP A 180 12.63 -1.87 1.46
CA TRP A 180 11.43 -2.12 0.67
C TRP A 180 11.23 -1.07 -0.43
N MET A 181 11.37 0.22 -0.08
CA MET A 181 11.15 1.34 -1.00
C MET A 181 12.16 1.39 -2.14
N ILE A 182 13.45 1.12 -1.89
CA ILE A 182 14.49 1.16 -2.94
C ILE A 182 14.34 0.05 -3.97
N GLN A 183 13.59 -1.00 -3.64
CA GLN A 183 13.19 -2.04 -4.59
C GLN A 183 11.99 -1.64 -5.44
N GLN A 184 11.61 -0.35 -5.44
CA GLN A 184 10.48 0.20 -6.20
C GLN A 184 9.14 -0.43 -5.83
N ARG A 185 9.03 -0.94 -4.60
CA ARG A 185 7.79 -1.56 -4.10
C ARG A 185 6.83 -0.48 -3.60
N PRO A 186 5.52 -0.66 -3.78
CA PRO A 186 4.53 0.34 -3.41
C PRO A 186 4.36 0.43 -1.89
N ILE A 187 4.00 1.63 -1.43
CA ILE A 187 3.62 1.94 -0.04
C ILE A 187 2.36 2.82 -0.03
N ASP A 188 1.64 2.83 1.09
CA ASP A 188 0.62 3.84 1.36
C ASP A 188 1.21 4.91 2.28
N PHE A 189 1.15 6.17 1.86
CA PHE A 189 1.59 7.30 2.67
C PHE A 189 0.38 8.12 3.14
N THR A 190 0.23 8.26 4.45
CA THR A 190 -0.80 9.10 5.08
C THR A 190 -0.12 10.38 5.60
N PRO A 191 -0.34 11.55 4.96
CA PRO A 191 0.35 12.79 5.33
C PRO A 191 -0.01 13.28 6.73
N GLU A 192 -1.25 13.05 7.16
CA GLU A 192 -1.77 13.50 8.44
C GLU A 192 -2.42 12.36 9.21
N ILE A 193 -1.89 12.10 10.41
CA ILE A 193 -2.39 11.09 11.33
C ILE A 193 -3.86 11.29 11.74
N SER A 194 -4.31 12.55 11.80
CA SER A 194 -5.68 12.95 12.11
C SER A 194 -6.65 12.74 10.94
N SER A 195 -6.13 12.50 9.74
CA SER A 195 -6.90 12.40 8.50
C SER A 195 -6.59 11.06 7.79
N PRO A 196 -6.84 9.90 8.43
CA PRO A 196 -6.37 8.59 7.96
C PRO A 196 -6.99 8.14 6.63
N THR A 197 -8.09 8.76 6.20
CA THR A 197 -8.73 8.53 4.90
C THR A 197 -8.00 9.21 3.74
N VAL A 198 -7.15 10.20 4.02
CA VAL A 198 -6.30 10.85 3.03
C VAL A 198 -4.99 10.08 2.98
N PHE A 199 -4.76 9.37 1.89
CA PHE A 199 -3.50 8.64 1.67
C PHE A 199 -3.12 8.63 0.19
N TYR A 200 -1.85 8.37 -0.08
CA TYR A 200 -1.32 8.21 -1.43
C TYR A 200 -0.65 6.85 -1.54
N GLU A 201 -1.11 6.03 -2.49
CA GLU A 201 -0.32 4.89 -2.92
C GLU A 201 0.84 5.41 -3.80
N CYS A 202 2.07 5.05 -3.46
CA CYS A 202 3.25 5.62 -4.12
C CYS A 202 4.46 4.68 -4.14
N THR A 203 5.46 5.05 -4.94
CA THR A 203 6.79 4.43 -4.97
C THR A 203 7.86 5.50 -4.80
N LEU A 204 9.04 5.11 -4.32
CA LEU A 204 10.17 6.03 -4.16
C LEU A 204 10.72 6.42 -5.53
N GLU A 205 10.59 7.70 -5.89
CA GLU A 205 11.12 8.24 -7.15
C GLU A 205 12.60 8.60 -7.02
N LYS A 206 12.95 9.22 -5.90
CA LYS A 206 14.27 9.79 -5.65
C LYS A 206 14.51 9.90 -4.15
N SER A 207 15.75 9.64 -3.73
CA SER A 207 16.23 9.98 -2.40
C SER A 207 17.27 11.11 -2.48
N SER A 208 17.72 11.57 -1.31
CA SER A 208 18.80 12.53 -1.20
C SER A 208 20.14 11.99 -1.70
N ASP A 209 20.33 10.67 -1.64
CA ASP A 209 21.55 9.95 -1.99
C ASP A 209 21.52 9.42 -3.43
N ASP A 210 20.35 8.99 -3.91
CA ASP A 210 20.18 8.42 -5.25
C ASP A 210 19.08 9.09 -6.08
N GLY A 211 19.43 9.49 -7.29
CA GLY A 211 18.54 10.19 -8.23
C GLY A 211 17.45 9.32 -8.86
N LYS A 212 17.49 8.00 -8.66
CA LYS A 212 16.57 7.02 -9.25
C LYS A 212 15.73 6.27 -8.22
N GLY A 213 15.88 6.59 -6.92
CA GLY A 213 15.17 5.93 -5.85
C GLY A 213 15.59 4.47 -5.63
N LEU A 214 16.81 4.09 -6.05
CA LEU A 214 17.37 2.75 -5.90
C LEU A 214 18.39 2.65 -4.75
N GLY A 215 18.60 3.76 -4.05
CA GLY A 215 19.47 3.85 -2.88
C GLY A 215 18.93 4.83 -1.86
N TYR A 216 19.42 4.73 -0.62
CA TYR A 216 19.13 5.67 0.45
C TYR A 216 20.35 5.83 1.35
N ARG A 217 20.38 6.94 2.07
CA ARG A 217 21.32 7.16 3.17
C ARG A 217 20.60 7.80 4.34
N MET A 218 20.78 7.23 5.52
CA MET A 218 20.36 7.83 6.78
C MET A 218 21.55 8.56 7.38
N ASP A 219 21.51 9.89 7.38
CA ASP A 219 22.60 10.72 7.90
C ASP A 219 22.39 10.97 9.39
N GLU A 220 23.41 10.70 10.21
CA GLU A 220 23.40 11.12 11.61
C GLU A 220 23.46 12.65 11.70
N MET A 221 22.67 13.23 12.58
CA MET A 221 22.49 14.68 12.72
C MET A 221 23.59 15.32 13.59
N LEU A 222 24.84 14.95 13.36
CA LEU A 222 25.98 15.51 14.08
C LEU A 222 26.35 16.92 13.58
N PRO A 223 26.90 17.77 14.47
CA PRO A 223 27.14 17.52 15.91
C PRO A 223 25.92 17.77 16.81
N GLN A 224 24.82 18.33 16.29
CA GLN A 224 23.75 18.87 17.13
C GLN A 224 22.88 17.79 17.83
N PHE A 225 22.67 16.65 17.18
CA PHE A 225 21.79 15.59 17.67
C PHE A 225 22.43 14.22 17.45
N MET A 226 23.32 13.84 18.37
CA MET A 226 23.93 12.50 18.38
C MET A 226 22.87 11.41 18.55
N ASN A 227 23.03 10.28 17.84
CA ASN A 227 22.10 9.15 17.79
C ASN A 227 20.72 9.47 17.18
N PHE A 228 20.56 10.62 16.52
CA PHE A 228 19.39 10.95 15.73
C PHE A 228 19.77 11.04 14.26
N TYR A 229 18.90 10.51 13.40
CA TYR A 229 19.15 10.42 11.97
C TYR A 229 18.08 11.16 11.18
N LYS A 230 18.43 11.45 9.92
CA LYS A 230 17.52 12.00 8.91
C LYS A 230 17.65 11.25 7.59
N THR A 231 16.57 11.23 6.81
CA THR A 231 16.54 10.63 5.46
C THR A 231 17.12 11.54 4.38
N GLY A 232 17.21 12.86 4.67
CA GLY A 232 17.26 13.87 3.63
C GLY A 232 15.94 13.94 2.85
N LEU A 233 15.86 14.83 1.84
CA LEU A 233 14.65 15.02 1.06
C LEU A 233 14.39 13.80 0.16
N MET A 234 13.24 13.16 0.35
CA MET A 234 12.75 12.06 -0.47
C MET A 234 11.62 12.57 -1.37
N THR A 235 11.57 12.09 -2.61
CA THR A 235 10.46 12.34 -3.54
C THR A 235 9.81 11.03 -3.90
N PHE A 236 8.48 11.01 -3.85
CA PHE A 236 7.65 9.86 -4.13
C PHE A 236 6.76 10.15 -5.32
N ARG A 237 6.56 9.14 -6.17
CA ARG A 237 5.63 9.20 -7.29
C ARG A 237 4.31 8.58 -6.85
N GLN A 238 3.22 9.33 -6.95
CA GLN A 238 1.89 8.78 -6.71
C GLN A 238 1.53 7.81 -7.84
N ARG A 239 1.05 6.62 -7.48
CA ARG A 239 0.50 5.68 -8.46
C ARG A 239 -0.89 6.18 -8.86
N ASN A 240 -1.08 6.38 -10.16
CA ASN A 240 -2.39 6.70 -10.69
C ASN A 240 -3.29 5.46 -10.52
N GLU A 241 -4.53 5.70 -10.09
CA GLU A 241 -5.59 4.68 -10.11
C GLU A 241 -5.96 4.30 -11.54
#